data_AF-A0A2A5HQB0-F1
#
_entry.id   AF-A0A2A5HQB0-F1
#
_cell.length_a   1.000
_cell.length_b   1.000
_cell.length_c   1.000
_cell.angle_alpha   90.00
_cell.angle_beta   90.00
_cell.angle_gamma   90.00
#
_symmetry.space_group_name_H-M   'P 1'
#
loop_
_entity.id
_entity.type
_entity.pdbx_description
1 polymer ?
#
loop_
_entity_poly.entity_id
_entity_poly.type
_entity_poly.pdbx_seq_one_letter_code
_entity_poly.pdbx_strand_id
1 'polypeptide(L)'
;MKYLKIGALLLPLIFIGGMGFIYSGIYPMGADVPHNKLTYWVLETLRERSVARAAAGIVVPANLNDSERLLKGGADYNDMCASCHLKPGKFESDFSIGLYPKPPNLALPKEEHDHDHKSDEMASAARQFWIIKHGIKASGMPAWGLTHDDDRIWSMVAFIQRLSELNSDQYQIITAREEGDGHH
;
A
#
# COMPACT_ATOMS: atom_id res chain seq x y z
N MET A 1 -37.52 -32.44 0.09
CA MET A 1 -37.71 -32.40 1.56
C MET A 1 -36.51 -32.91 2.37
N LYS A 2 -35.85 -34.03 2.01
CA LYS A 2 -34.70 -34.58 2.76
C LYS A 2 -33.48 -33.63 2.80
N TYR A 3 -33.12 -33.02 1.66
CA TYR A 3 -32.05 -32.03 1.57
C TYR A 3 -32.35 -30.70 2.30
N LEU A 4 -33.63 -30.31 2.37
CA LEU A 4 -34.07 -29.15 3.14
C LEU A 4 -33.87 -29.35 4.65
N LYS A 5 -34.15 -30.55 5.15
CA LYS A 5 -33.94 -30.92 6.56
C LYS A 5 -32.45 -31.04 6.91
N ILE A 6 -31.63 -31.54 5.98
CA ILE A 6 -30.17 -31.60 6.13
C ILE A 6 -29.57 -30.18 6.15
N GLY A 7 -29.99 -29.29 5.25
CA GLY A 7 -29.58 -27.89 5.26
C GLY A 7 -29.97 -27.14 6.54
N ALA A 8 -31.16 -27.40 7.07
CA ALA A 8 -31.65 -26.78 8.31
C ALA A 8 -30.84 -27.19 9.56
N LEU A 9 -30.22 -28.37 9.56
CA LEU A 9 -29.37 -28.86 10.67
C LEU A 9 -27.89 -28.48 10.50
N LEU A 10 -27.41 -28.38 9.26
CA LEU A 10 -26.01 -28.03 8.97
C LEU A 10 -25.70 -26.56 9.21
N LEU A 11 -26.61 -25.64 8.88
CA LEU A 11 -26.42 -24.20 9.11
C LEU A 11 -26.11 -23.82 10.56
N PRO A 12 -26.90 -24.24 11.57
CA PRO A 12 -26.59 -23.94 12.97
C PRO A 12 -25.30 -24.61 13.44
N LEU A 13 -24.98 -25.81 12.93
CA LEU A 13 -23.72 -26.49 13.27
C LEU A 13 -22.50 -25.72 12.73
N ILE A 14 -22.57 -25.23 11.49
CA ILE A 14 -21.52 -24.38 10.90
C ILE A 14 -21.41 -23.07 11.68
N PHE A 15 -22.53 -22.46 12.05
CA PHE A 15 -22.54 -21.23 12.84
C PHE A 15 -21.89 -21.42 14.21
N ILE A 16 -22.29 -22.46 14.96
CA ILE A 16 -21.70 -22.79 16.26
C ILE A 16 -20.21 -23.12 16.11
N GLY A 17 -19.83 -23.91 15.10
CA GLY A 17 -18.44 -24.22 14.80
C GLY A 17 -17.61 -22.98 14.48
N GLY A 18 -18.14 -22.06 13.68
CA GLY A 18 -17.51 -20.78 13.35
C GLY A 18 -17.33 -19.88 14.57
N MET A 19 -18.35 -19.79 15.44
CA MET A 19 -18.24 -19.08 16.71
C MET A 19 -17.19 -19.73 17.62
N GLY A 20 -17.24 -21.05 17.77
CA GLY A 20 -16.23 -21.80 18.52
C GLY A 20 -14.82 -21.50 18.04
N PHE A 21 -14.59 -21.49 16.73
CA PHE A 21 -13.30 -21.12 16.14
C PHE A 21 -12.87 -19.69 16.48
N ILE A 22 -13.75 -18.69 16.30
CA ILE A 22 -13.47 -17.28 16.59
C ILE A 22 -13.10 -17.08 18.06
N TYR A 23 -13.81 -17.71 18.99
CA TYR A 23 -13.57 -17.58 20.43
C TYR A 23 -12.48 -18.50 20.97
N SER A 24 -12.01 -19.48 20.18
CA SER A 24 -11.00 -20.46 20.64
C SER A 24 -9.59 -19.88 20.80
N GLY A 25 -9.27 -18.79 20.10
CA GLY A 25 -7.92 -18.20 20.09
C GLY A 25 -6.86 -19.01 19.34
N ILE A 26 -7.22 -20.09 18.64
CA ILE A 26 -6.25 -20.97 17.96
C ILE A 26 -5.68 -20.39 16.66
N TYR A 27 -6.33 -19.37 16.09
CA TYR A 27 -5.88 -18.76 14.84
C TYR A 27 -4.75 -17.75 15.12
N PRO A 28 -3.54 -17.95 14.59
CA PRO A 28 -2.44 -17.02 14.80
C PRO A 28 -2.71 -15.71 14.07
N MET A 29 -2.79 -14.61 14.81
CA MET A 29 -2.99 -13.26 14.27
C MET A 29 -1.70 -12.44 14.18
N GLY A 30 -0.53 -13.06 14.37
CA GLY A 30 0.77 -12.41 14.23
C GLY A 30 1.11 -12.10 12.77
N ALA A 31 1.73 -10.95 12.52
CA ALA A 31 2.17 -10.55 11.17
C ALA A 31 3.31 -11.46 10.64
N ASP A 32 4.03 -12.12 11.53
CA ASP A 32 5.08 -13.11 11.24
C ASP A 32 4.52 -14.46 10.76
N VAL A 33 3.21 -14.67 10.82
CA VAL A 33 2.53 -15.86 10.32
C VAL A 33 1.67 -15.50 9.10
N PRO A 34 2.17 -15.73 7.87
CA PRO A 34 1.40 -15.44 6.67
C PRO A 34 0.11 -16.25 6.58
N HIS A 35 -0.90 -15.66 5.94
CA HIS A 35 -2.08 -16.40 5.51
C HIS A 35 -1.66 -17.59 4.64
N ASN A 36 -2.43 -18.68 4.72
CA ASN A 36 -2.33 -19.76 3.75
C ASN A 36 -2.63 -19.23 2.32
N LYS A 37 -2.20 -19.96 1.30
CA LYS A 37 -2.31 -19.54 -0.11
C LYS A 37 -3.72 -19.14 -0.55
N LEU A 38 -4.75 -19.86 -0.09
CA LEU A 38 -6.14 -19.56 -0.45
C LEU A 38 -6.60 -18.26 0.18
N THR A 39 -6.42 -18.10 1.49
CA THR A 39 -6.80 -16.86 2.20
C THR A 39 -6.02 -15.66 1.65
N TYR A 40 -4.71 -15.82 1.42
CA TYR A 40 -3.89 -14.79 0.81
C TYR A 40 -4.43 -14.37 -0.56
N TRP A 41 -4.67 -15.33 -1.46
CA TRP A 41 -5.21 -15.07 -2.79
C TRP A 41 -6.56 -14.37 -2.76
N VAL A 42 -7.47 -14.75 -1.86
CA VAL A 42 -8.78 -14.09 -1.71
C VAL A 42 -8.60 -12.63 -1.28
N LEU A 43 -7.79 -12.38 -0.25
CA LEU A 43 -7.57 -11.04 0.29
C LEU A 43 -6.86 -10.13 -0.71
N GLU A 44 -5.82 -10.65 -1.37
CA GLU A 44 -5.09 -9.96 -2.42
C GLU A 44 -6.01 -9.63 -3.59
N THR A 45 -6.76 -10.60 -4.11
CA THR A 45 -7.71 -10.37 -5.22
C THR A 45 -8.75 -9.31 -4.85
N LEU A 46 -9.30 -9.37 -3.64
CA LEU A 46 -10.27 -8.40 -3.15
C LEU A 46 -9.67 -6.99 -3.06
N ARG A 47 -8.46 -6.86 -2.50
CA ARG A 47 -7.70 -5.60 -2.43
C ARG A 47 -7.48 -5.04 -3.83
N GLU A 48 -6.90 -5.83 -4.72
CA GLU A 48 -6.52 -5.39 -6.07
C GLU A 48 -7.73 -4.95 -6.91
N ARG A 49 -8.83 -5.71 -6.88
CA ARG A 49 -10.06 -5.35 -7.59
C ARG A 49 -10.72 -4.10 -7.02
N SER A 50 -10.70 -3.93 -5.69
CA SER A 50 -11.25 -2.75 -5.04
C SER A 50 -10.46 -1.50 -5.41
N VAL A 51 -9.11 -1.55 -5.32
CA VAL A 51 -8.23 -0.43 -5.67
C VAL A 51 -8.39 -0.07 -7.15
N ALA A 52 -8.35 -1.05 -8.05
CA ALA A 52 -8.47 -0.82 -9.49
C ALA A 52 -9.79 -0.12 -9.84
N ARG A 53 -10.92 -0.56 -9.25
CA ARG A 53 -12.22 0.08 -9.43
C ARG A 53 -12.21 1.53 -8.93
N ALA A 54 -11.65 1.76 -7.74
CA ALA A 54 -11.69 3.07 -7.11
C ALA A 54 -10.74 4.08 -7.78
N ALA A 55 -9.62 3.61 -8.33
CA ALA A 55 -8.65 4.44 -9.04
C ALA A 55 -9.09 4.81 -10.47
N ALA A 56 -9.99 4.03 -11.10
CA ALA A 56 -10.35 4.19 -12.52
C ALA A 56 -10.94 5.56 -12.89
N GLY A 57 -11.53 6.29 -11.94
CA GLY A 57 -12.12 7.62 -12.16
C GLY A 57 -11.23 8.79 -11.74
N ILE A 58 -10.00 8.53 -11.30
CA ILE A 58 -9.11 9.55 -10.77
C ILE A 58 -8.43 10.26 -11.95
N VAL A 59 -8.63 11.58 -12.02
CA VAL A 59 -7.99 12.43 -13.02
C VAL A 59 -6.58 12.78 -12.53
N VAL A 60 -5.58 12.30 -13.26
CA VAL A 60 -4.17 12.65 -13.01
C VAL A 60 -3.93 14.09 -13.44
N PRO A 61 -3.35 14.96 -12.59
CA PRO A 61 -3.01 16.32 -12.97
C PRO A 61 -2.04 16.34 -14.15
N ALA A 62 -2.30 17.20 -15.14
CA ALA A 62 -1.39 17.37 -16.29
C ALA A 62 0.03 17.82 -15.87
N ASN A 63 0.13 18.43 -14.69
CA ASN A 63 1.34 18.98 -14.11
C ASN A 63 2.03 18.01 -13.13
N LEU A 64 1.71 16.70 -13.19
CA LEU A 64 2.30 15.68 -12.30
C LEU A 64 3.83 15.66 -12.38
N ASN A 65 4.39 15.88 -13.56
CA ASN A 65 5.84 15.80 -13.82
C ASN A 65 6.60 17.10 -13.56
N ASP A 66 5.94 18.13 -13.01
CA ASP A 66 6.60 19.40 -12.67
C ASP A 66 7.68 19.18 -11.61
N SER A 67 8.83 19.82 -11.79
CA SER A 67 9.96 19.72 -10.85
C SER A 67 9.59 20.18 -9.44
N GLU A 68 8.69 21.15 -9.31
CA GLU A 68 8.20 21.63 -8.01
C GLU A 68 7.47 20.53 -7.21
N ARG A 69 6.64 19.71 -7.87
CA ARG A 69 5.95 18.58 -7.22
C ARG A 69 6.95 17.51 -6.77
N LEU A 70 7.96 17.24 -7.58
CA LEU A 70 9.01 16.28 -7.26
C LEU A 70 9.79 16.69 -6.00
N LEU A 71 10.17 17.96 -5.89
CA LEU A 71 10.88 18.49 -4.72
C LEU A 71 9.99 18.44 -3.46
N LYS A 72 8.72 18.86 -3.58
CA LYS A 72 7.76 18.82 -2.45
C LYS A 72 7.48 17.41 -1.96
N GLY A 73 7.39 16.44 -2.86
CA GLY A 73 7.11 15.05 -2.51
C GLY A 73 8.28 14.31 -1.86
N GLY A 74 9.52 14.73 -2.12
CA GLY A 74 10.73 14.04 -1.67
C GLY A 74 10.87 13.99 -0.15
N ALA A 75 10.71 15.13 0.53
CA ALA A 75 10.78 15.21 1.99
C ALA A 75 9.70 14.34 2.65
N ASP A 76 8.46 14.43 2.14
CA ASP A 76 7.34 13.63 2.61
C ASP A 76 7.57 12.12 2.44
N TYR A 77 8.08 11.70 1.28
CA TYR A 77 8.45 10.31 1.06
C TYR A 77 9.50 9.84 2.06
N ASN A 78 10.54 10.63 2.28
CA ASN A 78 11.63 10.26 3.19
C ASN A 78 11.15 10.08 4.62
N ASP A 79 10.25 10.95 5.09
CA ASP A 79 9.79 10.94 6.48
C ASP A 79 8.71 9.88 6.72
N MET A 80 7.84 9.62 5.73
CA MET A 80 6.63 8.83 5.91
C MET A 80 6.65 7.46 5.22
N CYS A 81 7.41 7.31 4.14
CA CYS A 81 7.34 6.15 3.26
C CYS A 81 8.63 5.31 3.27
N ALA A 82 9.80 5.96 3.30
CA ALA A 82 11.09 5.30 3.10
C ALA A 82 11.44 4.27 4.18
N SER A 83 10.88 4.37 5.39
CA SER A 83 11.07 3.37 6.43
C SER A 83 10.47 2.02 6.05
N CYS A 84 9.34 2.00 5.32
CA CYS A 84 8.65 0.78 4.90
C CYS A 84 8.96 0.40 3.46
N HIS A 85 8.98 1.38 2.56
CA HIS A 85 9.13 1.21 1.10
C HIS A 85 10.56 1.41 0.59
N LEU A 86 11.50 1.69 1.51
CA LEU A 86 12.94 1.81 1.26
C LEU A 86 13.32 3.01 0.38
N LYS A 87 14.62 3.16 0.14
CA LYS A 87 15.22 4.24 -0.65
C LYS A 87 16.36 3.67 -1.50
N PRO A 88 16.87 4.41 -2.50
CA PRO A 88 17.94 3.92 -3.36
C PRO A 88 19.13 3.37 -2.56
N GLY A 89 19.62 2.20 -2.98
CA GLY A 89 20.71 1.49 -2.31
C GLY A 89 20.34 0.80 -0.98
N LYS A 90 19.05 0.77 -0.59
CA LYS A 90 18.56 0.02 0.57
C LYS A 90 17.64 -1.12 0.12
N PHE A 91 17.86 -2.29 0.71
CA PHE A 91 17.11 -3.51 0.39
C PHE A 91 16.23 -3.99 1.54
N GLU A 92 16.53 -3.56 2.77
CA GLU A 92 15.79 -3.94 3.98
C GLU A 92 15.82 -2.81 5.02
N SER A 93 14.82 -2.85 5.88
CA SER A 93 14.61 -2.09 7.12
C SER A 93 13.78 -2.92 8.10
N ASP A 94 13.79 -2.58 9.39
CA ASP A 94 12.98 -3.24 10.43
C ASP A 94 11.49 -3.29 10.05
N PHE A 95 10.96 -2.24 9.42
CA PHE A 95 9.58 -2.22 8.94
C PHE A 95 9.37 -3.10 7.71
N SER A 96 10.28 -3.08 6.73
CA SER A 96 10.13 -3.87 5.50
C SER A 96 10.14 -5.38 5.75
N ILE A 97 10.79 -5.83 6.84
CA ILE A 97 10.86 -7.24 7.23
C ILE A 97 9.72 -7.65 8.17
N GLY A 98 9.22 -6.72 8.99
CA GLY A 98 8.21 -7.01 10.03
C GLY A 98 6.76 -6.81 9.59
N LEU A 99 6.51 -6.12 8.48
CA LEU A 99 5.16 -5.86 7.99
C LEU A 99 4.62 -7.01 7.14
N TYR A 100 3.35 -7.34 7.38
CA TYR A 100 2.58 -8.26 6.55
C TYR A 100 1.22 -7.65 6.16
N PRO A 101 0.87 -7.60 4.86
CA PRO A 101 1.70 -7.97 3.72
C PRO A 101 2.98 -7.12 3.61
N LYS A 102 4.03 -7.70 3.01
CA LYS A 102 5.31 -7.02 2.82
C LYS A 102 5.15 -5.83 1.87
N PRO A 103 5.59 -4.61 2.23
CA PRO A 103 5.59 -3.48 1.32
C PRO A 103 6.59 -3.70 0.16
N PRO A 104 6.26 -3.30 -1.08
CA PRO A 104 7.23 -3.31 -2.18
C PRO A 104 8.34 -2.28 -1.93
N ASN A 105 9.55 -2.58 -2.41
CA ASN A 105 10.65 -1.62 -2.44
C ASN A 105 10.44 -0.65 -3.62
N LEU A 106 9.95 0.55 -3.36
CA LEU A 106 9.63 1.52 -4.41
C LEU A 106 10.86 2.16 -5.07
N ALA A 107 12.07 1.90 -4.54
CA ALA A 107 13.32 2.33 -5.15
C ALA A 107 13.83 1.37 -6.24
N LEU A 108 13.17 0.23 -6.43
CA LEU A 108 13.42 -0.66 -7.55
C LEU A 108 12.51 -0.32 -8.74
N PRO A 109 12.89 -0.67 -9.97
CA PRO A 109 12.03 -0.53 -11.14
C PRO A 109 10.67 -1.23 -10.96
N LYS A 110 9.62 -0.70 -11.60
CA LYS A 110 8.26 -1.22 -11.49
C LYS A 110 8.14 -2.70 -11.89
N GLU A 111 8.98 -3.14 -12.82
CA GLU A 111 9.05 -4.52 -13.31
C GLU A 111 9.46 -5.52 -12.22
N GLU A 112 10.10 -5.04 -11.15
CA GLU A 112 10.54 -5.85 -10.01
C GLU A 112 9.49 -5.88 -8.88
N HIS A 113 8.33 -5.24 -9.07
CA HIS A 113 7.23 -5.32 -8.10
C HIS A 113 6.26 -6.45 -8.45
N ASP A 114 6.03 -7.36 -7.50
CA ASP A 114 5.18 -8.57 -7.64
C ASP A 114 3.72 -8.34 -8.07
N HIS A 115 3.25 -7.09 -8.09
CA HIS A 115 1.84 -6.74 -8.26
C HIS A 115 1.56 -5.75 -9.41
N ASP A 116 2.58 -5.24 -10.10
CA ASP A 116 2.34 -4.25 -11.16
C ASP A 116 2.16 -4.96 -12.52
N HIS A 117 0.90 -5.16 -12.90
CA HIS A 117 0.55 -5.51 -14.27
C HIS A 117 0.93 -4.33 -15.16
N LYS A 118 1.62 -4.57 -16.29
CA LYS A 118 1.95 -3.56 -17.33
C LYS A 118 0.80 -2.56 -17.51
N SER A 119 0.85 -1.46 -16.77
CA SER A 119 -0.21 -0.47 -16.69
C SER A 119 0.36 0.84 -17.23
N ASP A 120 -0.47 1.58 -17.94
CA ASP A 120 -0.11 2.90 -18.42
C ASP A 120 0.34 3.80 -17.25
N GLU A 121 1.27 4.73 -17.49
CA GLU A 121 1.86 5.58 -16.44
C GLU A 121 0.78 6.33 -15.66
N MET A 122 -0.26 6.82 -16.35
CA MET A 122 -1.37 7.54 -15.71
C MET A 122 -2.20 6.61 -14.82
N ALA A 123 -2.42 5.37 -15.23
CA ALA A 123 -3.14 4.39 -14.41
C ALA A 123 -2.34 4.03 -13.14
N SER A 124 -1.01 3.91 -13.26
CA SER A 124 -0.10 3.70 -12.13
C SER A 124 -0.14 4.88 -11.16
N ALA A 125 -0.07 6.13 -11.66
CA ALA A 125 -0.15 7.33 -10.84
C ALA A 125 -1.50 7.48 -10.11
N ALA A 126 -2.63 7.24 -10.80
CA ALA A 126 -3.96 7.24 -10.21
C ALA A 126 -4.11 6.18 -9.09
N ARG A 127 -3.56 4.99 -9.32
CA ARG A 127 -3.53 3.92 -8.32
C ARG A 127 -2.71 4.32 -7.10
N GLN A 128 -1.50 4.86 -7.29
CA GLN A 128 -0.64 5.32 -6.20
C GLN A 128 -1.32 6.41 -5.38
N PHE A 129 -1.93 7.40 -6.04
CA PHE A 129 -2.70 8.44 -5.38
C PHE A 129 -3.79 7.85 -4.47
N TRP A 130 -4.59 6.90 -4.98
CA TRP A 130 -5.64 6.27 -4.20
C TRP A 130 -5.09 5.53 -2.97
N ILE A 131 -4.00 4.76 -3.16
CA ILE A 131 -3.36 3.99 -2.08
C ILE A 131 -2.78 4.93 -1.01
N ILE A 132 -2.10 6.01 -1.40
CA ILE A 132 -1.53 6.97 -0.45
C ILE A 132 -2.65 7.68 0.31
N LYS A 133 -3.70 8.11 -0.40
CA LYS A 133 -4.83 8.82 0.21
C LYS A 133 -5.60 7.97 1.22
N HIS A 134 -5.84 6.70 0.89
CA HIS A 134 -6.74 5.83 1.66
C HIS A 134 -6.08 4.73 2.47
N GLY A 135 -4.78 4.50 2.28
CA GLY A 135 -4.06 3.38 2.87
C GLY A 135 -4.54 2.02 2.38
N ILE A 136 -4.07 0.96 3.04
CA ILE A 136 -4.54 -0.41 2.80
C ILE A 136 -5.05 -0.98 4.12
N LYS A 137 -6.32 -1.38 4.14
CA LYS A 137 -6.94 -1.97 5.32
C LYS A 137 -6.25 -3.28 5.69
N ALA A 138 -6.09 -3.52 7.00
CA ALA A 138 -5.43 -4.71 7.55
C ALA A 138 -3.98 -4.87 7.07
N SER A 139 -3.27 -3.75 6.88
CA SER A 139 -1.82 -3.69 6.72
C SER A 139 -1.25 -2.53 7.54
N GLY A 140 0.07 -2.36 7.49
CA GLY A 140 0.74 -1.18 8.08
C GLY A 140 0.64 0.11 7.25
N MET A 141 -0.04 0.11 6.10
CA MET A 141 -0.13 1.29 5.22
C MET A 141 -1.25 2.25 5.67
N PRO A 142 -0.93 3.42 6.24
CA PRO A 142 -1.93 4.35 6.78
C PRO A 142 -2.63 5.18 5.68
N ALA A 143 -3.74 5.82 6.05
CA ALA A 143 -4.53 6.68 5.16
C ALA A 143 -4.09 8.16 5.30
N TRP A 144 -3.20 8.63 4.42
CA TRP A 144 -2.63 9.97 4.52
C TRP A 144 -3.62 11.10 4.17
N GLY A 145 -4.71 10.80 3.47
CA GLY A 145 -5.76 11.76 3.14
C GLY A 145 -6.51 12.33 4.35
N LEU A 146 -6.27 11.79 5.56
CA LEU A 146 -6.78 12.36 6.80
C LEU A 146 -5.97 13.58 7.28
N THR A 147 -4.71 13.70 6.85
CA THR A 147 -3.77 14.73 7.32
C THR A 147 -3.14 15.53 6.18
N HIS A 148 -3.29 15.10 4.93
CA HIS A 148 -2.67 15.70 3.75
C HIS A 148 -3.75 15.93 2.67
N ASP A 149 -3.69 17.09 2.02
CA ASP A 149 -4.54 17.38 0.88
C ASP A 149 -4.08 16.66 -0.40
N ASP A 150 -4.91 16.74 -1.44
CA ASP A 150 -4.67 16.02 -2.69
C ASP A 150 -3.42 16.54 -3.41
N ASP A 151 -3.08 17.82 -3.30
CA ASP A 151 -1.89 18.38 -3.94
C ASP A 151 -0.58 17.88 -3.31
N ARG A 152 -0.56 17.77 -1.99
CA ARG A 152 0.56 17.17 -1.27
C ARG A 152 0.70 15.67 -1.59
N ILE A 153 -0.42 14.95 -1.69
CA ILE A 153 -0.42 13.54 -2.12
C ILE A 153 0.08 13.38 -3.56
N TRP A 154 -0.38 14.22 -4.50
CA TRP A 154 0.13 14.20 -5.88
C TRP A 154 1.63 14.51 -5.97
N SER A 155 2.15 15.33 -5.05
CA SER A 155 3.59 15.59 -4.97
C SER A 155 4.36 14.34 -4.56
N MET A 156 3.86 13.56 -3.59
CA MET A 156 4.43 12.24 -3.26
C MET A 156 4.37 11.25 -4.44
N VAL A 157 3.25 11.22 -5.17
CA VAL A 157 3.13 10.39 -6.39
C VAL A 157 4.17 10.79 -7.43
N ALA A 158 4.34 12.10 -7.68
CA ALA A 158 5.33 12.62 -8.62
C ALA A 158 6.76 12.17 -8.26
N PHE A 159 7.10 12.23 -6.97
CA PHE A 159 8.39 11.75 -6.48
C PHE A 159 8.57 10.23 -6.67
N ILE A 160 7.56 9.43 -6.31
CA ILE A 160 7.60 7.96 -6.47
C ILE A 160 7.81 7.55 -7.93
N GLN A 161 7.20 8.26 -8.90
CA GLN A 161 7.38 7.97 -10.32
C GLN A 161 8.84 8.10 -10.78
N ARG A 162 9.67 8.88 -10.10
CA ARG A 162 11.09 9.07 -10.44
C ARG A 162 12.05 8.38 -9.49
N LEU A 163 11.55 7.79 -8.41
CA LEU A 163 12.37 7.28 -7.31
C LEU A 163 13.40 6.23 -7.75
N SER A 164 13.00 5.31 -8.63
CA SER A 164 13.89 4.26 -9.15
C SER A 164 15.00 4.78 -10.06
N GLU A 165 14.90 6.03 -10.54
CA GLU A 165 15.92 6.68 -11.37
C GLU A 165 16.99 7.37 -10.52
N LEU A 166 16.73 7.59 -9.23
CA LEU A 166 17.62 8.31 -8.35
C LEU A 166 18.72 7.39 -7.81
N ASN A 167 19.95 7.88 -7.79
CA ASN A 167 21.00 7.33 -6.95
C ASN A 167 20.91 7.85 -5.51
N SER A 168 21.72 7.28 -4.62
CA SER A 168 21.73 7.64 -3.19
C SER A 168 21.99 9.13 -2.92
N ASP A 169 22.86 9.78 -3.69
CA ASP A 169 23.24 11.18 -3.49
C ASP A 169 22.13 12.11 -3.98
N GLN A 170 21.56 11.82 -5.15
CA GLN A 170 20.41 12.54 -5.71
C GLN A 170 19.20 12.46 -4.78
N TYR A 171 18.92 11.26 -4.25
CA TYR A 171 17.87 11.06 -3.25
C TYR A 171 18.10 11.97 -2.04
N GLN A 172 19.31 11.94 -1.45
CA GLN A 172 19.62 12.76 -0.28
C GLN A 172 19.40 14.26 -0.52
N ILE A 173 19.82 14.76 -1.69
CA ILE A 173 19.66 16.18 -2.06
C ILE A 173 18.18 16.54 -2.20
N ILE A 174 17.40 15.73 -2.92
CA ILE A 174 15.99 16.03 -3.24
C ILE A 174 15.09 15.88 -2.01
N THR A 175 15.42 14.98 -1.08
CA THR A 175 14.61 14.75 0.13
C THR A 175 15.00 15.60 1.32
N ALA A 176 16.05 16.43 1.21
CA ALA A 176 16.46 17.31 2.28
C ALA A 176 15.38 18.36 2.55
N ARG A 177 14.94 18.49 3.81
CA ARG A 177 14.09 19.60 4.22
C ARG A 177 14.94 20.88 4.28
N GLU A 178 14.38 21.99 3.79
CA GLU A 178 14.95 23.31 4.06
C GLU A 178 14.87 23.60 5.57
N GLU A 179 15.93 24.19 6.13
CA GLU A 179 15.95 24.60 7.54
C GLU A 179 14.90 25.70 7.78
N GLY A 180 13.71 25.32 8.21
CA GLY A 180 12.63 26.26 8.55
C GLY A 180 11.22 25.67 8.62
N ASP A 181 10.96 24.55 7.94
CA ASP A 181 9.60 24.00 7.76
C ASP A 181 9.25 22.88 8.76
N GLY A 182 9.69 23.07 10.02
CA GLY A 182 9.44 22.18 11.14
C GLY A 182 8.18 22.56 11.89
N HIS A 183 7.02 22.08 11.46
CA HIS A 183 5.84 22.02 12.32
C HIS A 183 5.75 20.63 12.97
N HIS A 184 6.06 20.63 14.28
CA HIS A 184 5.74 19.56 15.23
C HIS A 184 4.22 19.41 15.42
#